data_AF-A0A953KHI3-F1
#
_entry.id   AF-A0A953KHI3-F1
#
_cell.length_a   1.000
_cell.length_b   1.000
_cell.length_c   1.000
_cell.angle_alpha   90.00
_cell.angle_beta   90.00
_cell.angle_gamma   90.00
#
_symmetry.space_group_name_H-M   'P 1'
#
loop_
_entity.id
_entity.type
_entity.pdbx_description
1 polymer ?
#
loop_
_entity_poly.entity_id
_entity_poly.type
_entity_poly.pdbx_seq_one_letter_code
_entity_poly.pdbx_strand_id
1 'polypeptide(L)' 'MKTITFYIFCFSLLSIDLFSQCPMCKMAAESNLKGGGMAGQGLNTGILYLLALPYIAVGVMIYLYRKNRKELEKSGQNT' A
#
# COMPACT_ATOMS: atom_id res chain seq x y z
N MET A 1 15.87 -10.32 23.87
CA MET A 1 15.16 -9.01 23.92
C MET A 1 16.09 -7.84 23.59
N LYS A 2 17.26 -7.72 24.23
CA LYS A 2 18.23 -6.62 24.01
C LYS A 2 18.68 -6.44 22.54
N THR A 3 18.92 -7.54 21.82
CA THR A 3 19.27 -7.55 20.39
C THR A 3 18.13 -7.07 19.51
N ILE A 4 16.90 -7.52 19.77
CA ILE A 4 15.71 -7.07 19.03
C ILE A 4 15.45 -5.59 19.28
N THR A 5 15.56 -5.14 20.53
CA THR A 5 15.43 -3.72 20.89
C THR A 5 16.52 -2.86 20.22
N PHE A 6 17.75 -3.36 20.12
CA PHE A 6 18.85 -2.69 19.40
C PHE A 6 18.57 -2.55 17.91
N TYR A 7 18.06 -3.61 17.25
CA TYR A 7 17.69 -3.54 15.83
C TYR A 7 16.51 -2.60 15.57
N ILE A 8 15.51 -2.57 16.45
CA ILE A 8 14.37 -1.63 16.34
C ILE A 8 14.84 -0.18 16.51
N PHE A 9 15.73 0.08 17.46
CA PHE A 9 16.32 1.40 17.68
C PHE A 9 17.16 1.86 16.47
N CYS A 10 18.00 0.97 15.91
CA CYS A 10 18.78 1.25 14.70
C CYS A 10 17.89 1.52 13.48
N PHE A 11 16.80 0.76 13.32
CA PHE A 11 15.84 0.94 12.23
C PHE A 11 15.08 2.27 12.33
N SER A 12 14.74 2.70 13.55
CA SER A 12 14.11 4.02 13.79
C SER A 12 15.02 5.18 13.37
N LEU A 13 16.34 5.06 13.61
CA LEU A 13 17.35 6.06 13.19
C LEU A 13 17.59 6.08 11.67
N LEU A 14 17.18 5.03 10.95
CA LEU A 14 17.21 4.93 9.48
C LEU A 14 15.93 5.45 8.83
N SER A 15 15.05 6.13 9.57
CA SER A 15 13.90 6.84 9.02
C SER A 15 14.38 8.06 8.22
N ILE A 16 14.95 7.80 7.05
CA ILE A 16 15.16 8.80 6.01
C ILE A 16 13.81 9.34 5.60
N ASP A 17 13.66 10.67 5.62
CA ASP A 17 12.50 11.33 5.04
C ASP A 17 12.33 10.83 3.61
N LEU A 18 11.29 10.01 3.39
CA LEU A 18 10.81 9.62 2.08
C LEU A 18 10.13 10.84 1.44
N PHE A 19 10.87 11.94 1.25
CA PHE A 19 10.57 12.85 0.17
C PHE A 19 10.61 11.97 -1.08
N SER A 20 9.45 11.78 -1.70
CA SER A 20 9.28 11.02 -2.92
C SER A 20 10.52 11.18 -3.80
N GLN A 21 11.24 10.11 -4.11
CA GLN A 21 12.53 10.14 -4.83
C GLN A 21 12.45 10.72 -6.26
N CYS A 22 11.31 11.29 -6.64
CA CYS A 22 11.16 12.17 -7.78
C CYS A 22 10.50 13.49 -7.34
N PRO A 23 11.18 14.37 -6.58
CA PRO A 23 10.67 15.72 -6.34
C PRO A 23 10.54 16.49 -7.66
N MET A 24 11.33 16.12 -8.69
CA MET A 24 11.25 16.71 -10.02
C MET A 24 9.94 16.36 -10.76
N CYS A 25 9.49 15.10 -10.73
CA CYS A 25 8.26 14.70 -11.44
C CYS A 25 7.00 15.28 -10.78
N LYS A 26 6.97 15.34 -9.44
CA LYS A 26 5.87 15.97 -8.69
C LYS A 26 5.84 17.48 -8.91
N MET A 27 7.00 18.14 -8.87
CA MET A 27 7.09 19.59 -9.08
C MET A 27 6.77 19.99 -10.52
N ALA A 28 7.17 19.19 -11.52
CA ALA A 28 6.82 19.42 -12.92
C ALA A 28 5.31 19.30 -13.16
N ALA A 29 4.66 18.29 -12.56
CA ALA A 29 3.21 18.12 -12.60
C ALA A 29 2.47 19.27 -11.90
N GLU A 30 2.91 19.68 -10.70
CA GLU A 30 2.33 20.82 -9.98
C GLU A 30 2.53 22.15 -10.72
N SER A 31 3.67 22.34 -11.38
CA SER A 31 3.96 23.53 -12.20
C SER A 31 3.10 23.57 -13.46
N ASN A 32 2.83 22.41 -14.09
CA ASN A 32 1.93 22.32 -15.24
C ASN A 32 0.50 22.72 -14.86
N LEU A 33 0.01 22.23 -13.71
CA LEU A 33 -1.31 22.59 -13.19
C LEU A 33 -1.42 24.09 -12.85
N LYS A 34 -0.40 24.68 -12.22
CA LYS A 34 -0.38 26.12 -11.93
C LYS A 34 -0.33 26.99 -13.18
N GLY A 35 0.27 26.51 -14.27
CA GLY A 35 0.31 27.17 -15.57
C GLY A 35 -0.96 27.00 -16.42
N GLY A 36 -2.00 26.35 -15.90
CA GLY A 36 -3.26 26.09 -16.62
C GLY A 36 -3.26 24.82 -17.48
N GLY A 37 -2.20 24.00 -17.41
CA GLY A 37 -2.17 22.67 -18.00
C GLY A 37 -2.93 21.64 -17.14
N MET A 38 -3.26 20.49 -17.71
CA MET A 38 -4.00 19.41 -17.03
C MET A 38 -3.11 18.23 -16.63
N ALA A 39 -1.82 18.24 -16.98
CA ALA A 39 -0.93 17.14 -16.68
C ALA A 39 -0.61 17.12 -15.18
N GLY A 40 -0.95 16.01 -14.52
CA GLY A 40 -0.84 15.86 -13.06
C GLY A 40 -2.17 15.97 -12.31
N GLN A 41 -3.27 16.31 -12.99
CA GLN A 41 -4.59 16.36 -12.38
C GLN A 41 -5.00 14.95 -11.94
N GLY A 42 -5.34 14.77 -10.67
CA GLY A 42 -5.70 13.47 -10.10
C GLY A 42 -4.51 12.57 -9.71
N LEU A 43 -3.27 13.05 -9.74
CA LEU A 43 -2.10 12.26 -9.35
C LEU A 43 -2.18 11.73 -7.90
N ASN A 44 -2.63 12.56 -6.95
CA ASN A 44 -2.80 12.14 -5.55
C ASN A 44 -3.85 11.04 -5.41
N THR A 45 -4.93 11.14 -6.19
CA THR A 45 -5.96 10.10 -6.29
C THR A 45 -5.35 8.81 -6.84
N GLY A 46 -4.60 8.89 -7.94
CA GLY A 46 -3.91 7.73 -8.51
C GLY A 46 -2.97 7.01 -7.53
N ILE A 47 -2.19 7.76 -6.74
CA ILE A 47 -1.30 7.20 -5.71
C ILE A 47 -2.12 6.45 -4.64
N LEU A 48 -3.22 7.04 -4.15
CA LEU A 48 -4.09 6.39 -3.18
C LEU A 48 -4.72 5.11 -3.74
N TYR A 49 -5.14 5.09 -5.01
CA TYR A 49 -5.66 3.89 -5.66
C TYR A 49 -4.61 2.78 -5.79
N LEU A 50 -3.39 3.12 -6.21
CA LEU A 50 -2.29 2.15 -6.33
C LEU A 50 -1.88 1.58 -4.97
N LEU A 51 -1.90 2.40 -3.92
CA LEU A 51 -1.64 1.94 -2.55
C LEU A 51 -2.79 1.09 -1.98
N ALA A 52 -4.05 1.43 -2.25
CA ALA A 52 -5.20 0.70 -1.74
C ALA A 52 -5.35 -0.70 -2.37
N LEU A 53 -4.99 -0.84 -3.65
CA LEU A 53 -5.13 -2.07 -4.43
C LEU A 53 -4.51 -3.33 -3.76
N PRO A 54 -3.25 -3.34 -3.31
CA PRO A 54 -2.68 -4.52 -2.65
C PRO A 54 -3.40 -4.91 -1.36
N TYR A 55 -3.87 -3.95 -0.55
CA TYR A 55 -4.60 -4.26 0.67
C TYR A 55 -5.96 -4.90 0.39
N ILE A 56 -6.69 -4.37 -0.60
CA ILE A 56 -7.96 -4.94 -1.05
C ILE A 56 -7.74 -6.35 -1.60
N ALA A 57 -6.72 -6.54 -2.44
CA ALA A 57 -6.39 -7.85 -3.01
C ALA A 57 -6.11 -8.89 -1.92
N VAL A 58 -5.31 -8.56 -0.91
CA VAL A 58 -5.04 -9.44 0.23
C VAL A 58 -6.33 -9.75 1.02
N GLY A 59 -7.17 -8.73 1.27
CA GLY A 59 -8.44 -8.91 1.95
C GLY A 59 -9.38 -9.89 1.23
N VAL A 60 -9.48 -9.76 -0.10
CA VAL A 60 -10.25 -10.68 -0.95
C VAL A 60 -9.68 -12.09 -0.90
N MET A 61 -8.36 -12.25 -1.03
CA MET A 61 -7.70 -13.56 -0.96
C MET A 61 -7.96 -14.26 0.38
N ILE A 62 -7.86 -13.55 1.49
CA ILE A 62 -8.16 -14.08 2.82
C ILE A 62 -9.64 -14.48 2.93
N TYR A 63 -10.55 -13.63 2.45
CA TYR A 63 -11.97 -13.93 2.47
C TYR A 63 -12.31 -15.20 1.69
N LEU A 64 -11.80 -15.34 0.46
CA LEU A 64 -11.99 -16.51 -0.39
C LEU A 64 -11.38 -17.77 0.25
N TYR A 65 -10.16 -17.67 0.78
CA TYR A 65 -9.52 -18.79 1.48
C TYR A 65 -10.37 -19.29 2.66
N ARG A 66 -10.86 -18.37 3.51
CA ARG A 66 -11.70 -18.72 4.66
C ARG A 66 -13.05 -19.30 4.23
N LYS A 67 -13.65 -18.76 3.18
CA LYS A 67 -14.91 -19.28 2.63
C LYS A 67 -14.73 -20.71 2.15
N ASN A 68 -13.73 -20.97 1.31
CA ASN A 68 -13.48 -22.29 0.74
C ASN A 68 -13.19 -23.35 1.82
N ARG A 69 -12.46 -23.00 2.88
CA ARG A 69 -12.22 -23.91 4.00
C ARG A 69 -13.48 -24.28 4.78
N LYS A 70 -14.36 -23.31 5.03
CA LYS A 70 -15.63 -23.57 5.72
C LYS A 70 -16.57 -24.47 4.90
N GLU A 71 -16.57 -24.33 3.58
CA GLU A 71 -17.35 -25.20 2.71
C GLU A 71 -16.79 -26.64 2.71
N LEU A 72 -15.45 -26.81 2.70
CA LEU A 72 -14.82 -28.13 2.83
C LEU A 72 -15.15 -28.81 4.17
N GLU A 73 -15.05 -28.06 5.28
CA GLU A 73 -15.42 -28.55 6.62
C GLU A 73 -16.90 -28.95 6.71
N LYS A 74 -17.81 -28.15 6.13
CA LYS A 74 -19.24 -28.50 6.03
C LYS A 74 -19.50 -29.72 5.18
N SER A 75 -18.78 -29.88 4.06
CA SER A 75 -18.96 -31.01 3.16
C SER A 75 -18.50 -32.34 3.77
N GLY A 76 -17.50 -32.33 4.65
CA GLY A 76 -17.02 -33.53 5.36
C GLY A 76 -17.83 -33.91 6.60
N GLN A 77 -18.69 -33.03 7.11
CA GLN A 77 -19.56 -33.31 8.26
C GLN A 77 -20.96 -33.84 7.85
N ASN A 78 -21.28 -33.85 6.55
CA ASN A 78 -22.55 -34.35 6.00
C ASN A 78 -22.43 -35.74 5.33
N THR A 79 -21.34 -36.46 5.62
CA THR A 79 -21.11 -37.90 5.36
C THR A 79 -20.87 -38.57 6.69
#